data_AF-A0A621Q690-F1
#
_entry.id   AF-A0A621Q690-F1
#
_cell.length_a   1.000
_cell.length_b   1.000
_cell.length_c   1.000
_cell.angle_alpha   90.00
_cell.angle_beta   90.00
_cell.angle_gamma   90.00
#
_symmetry.space_group_name_H-M   'P 1'
#
loop_
_entity.id
_entity.type
_entity.pdbx_description
1 polymer ?
#
loop_
_entity_poly.entity_id
_entity_poly.type
_entity_poly.pdbx_seq_one_letter_code
_entity_poly.pdbx_strand_id
1 'polypeptide(L)'
;MKIPGNLSLRDYSTKDSKWDTDRAMADRVSKIYAGDDFFIRRAERMCQCSERLLFAQKVSHDTGELKLALRNGNFCHTPFCPVCSRRRTLRWIRRLWDALPQLLDSYPTTRWLFLTLTLRNPPVNDTRETLKAMNAAWQRLIKRKEFAPVLGWLRSTEITYGRVPGCSHPHFHCMLMVPHSMLSGRNYIKQPEWIALWKSCLRVDYDPGADIRVVRPKSGISEGMTKVDITRLSLESGVIETLKYAVKPKEIIKDPEWFLALARQTYGLRMIATGGVLKGVLQEDKTETDEDLIYADDVKPDNFEEEAFWLAFDWENRSKKYYRNPKADKVLRKD
;
A
#
# COMPACT_ATOMS: atom_id res chain seq x y z
N MET A 1 4.53 11.12 -40.08
CA MET A 1 5.59 10.61 -39.16
C MET A 1 5.17 9.20 -38.72
N LYS A 2 5.86 8.13 -39.15
CA LYS A 2 5.53 6.77 -38.70
C LYS A 2 5.90 6.68 -37.22
N ILE A 3 4.91 6.59 -36.33
CA ILE A 3 5.14 6.30 -34.91
C ILE A 3 5.82 4.93 -34.85
N PRO A 4 7.02 4.78 -34.27
CA PRO A 4 7.69 3.49 -34.20
C PRO A 4 6.82 2.55 -33.36
N GLY A 5 6.27 1.51 -33.98
CA GLY A 5 5.35 0.56 -33.34
C GLY A 5 5.97 -0.36 -32.28
N ASN A 6 7.14 0.01 -31.73
CA ASN A 6 7.91 -0.81 -30.79
C ASN A 6 8.41 -0.03 -29.56
N LEU A 7 7.90 1.19 -29.32
CA LEU A 7 8.23 1.93 -28.10
C LEU A 7 7.46 1.37 -26.90
N SER A 8 8.17 1.08 -25.83
CA SER A 8 7.60 0.62 -24.56
C SER A 8 7.21 1.79 -23.66
N LEU A 9 6.35 1.56 -22.66
CA LEU A 9 6.00 2.56 -21.64
C LEU A 9 7.25 3.11 -20.93
N ARG A 10 8.24 2.25 -20.69
CA ARG A 10 9.52 2.62 -20.08
C ARG A 10 10.31 3.62 -20.92
N ASP A 11 10.19 3.57 -22.25
CA ASP A 11 10.89 4.49 -23.15
C ASP A 11 10.30 5.91 -23.08
N TYR A 12 9.03 6.03 -22.68
CA TYR A 12 8.39 7.33 -22.38
C TYR A 12 8.63 7.79 -20.95
N SER A 13 8.69 6.86 -19.99
CA SER A 13 8.88 7.17 -18.57
C SER A 13 9.57 6.02 -17.85
N THR A 14 10.84 6.22 -17.49
CA THR A 14 11.61 5.22 -16.73
C THR A 14 10.98 4.94 -15.36
N LYS A 15 10.34 5.94 -14.76
CA LYS A 15 9.62 5.88 -13.48
C LYS A 15 8.43 4.90 -13.53
N ASP A 16 7.83 4.73 -14.70
CA ASP A 16 6.66 3.87 -14.95
C ASP A 16 7.00 2.41 -15.24
N SER A 17 8.29 2.04 -15.26
CA SER A 17 8.75 0.64 -15.35
C SER A 17 8.23 -0.28 -14.24
N LYS A 18 7.72 0.29 -13.13
CA LYS A 18 7.03 -0.45 -12.06
C LYS A 18 5.78 -1.17 -12.58
N TRP A 19 5.08 -0.62 -13.58
CA TRP A 19 3.93 -1.27 -14.19
C TRP A 19 4.29 -2.63 -14.79
N ASP A 20 5.43 -2.73 -15.50
CA ASP A 20 5.91 -4.00 -16.06
C ASP A 20 6.12 -5.03 -14.93
N THR A 21 6.80 -4.61 -13.87
CA THR A 21 7.14 -5.48 -12.74
C THR A 21 5.89 -6.00 -12.02
N ASP A 22 4.94 -5.11 -11.72
CA ASP A 22 3.71 -5.49 -11.01
C ASP A 22 2.81 -6.37 -11.89
N ARG A 23 2.68 -6.05 -13.17
CA ARG A 23 1.84 -6.84 -14.10
C ARG A 23 2.43 -8.22 -14.34
N ALA A 24 3.75 -8.32 -14.51
CA ALA A 24 4.44 -9.61 -14.60
C ALA A 24 4.25 -10.45 -13.34
N MET A 25 4.29 -9.83 -12.14
CA MET A 25 3.97 -10.53 -10.91
C MET A 25 2.49 -10.91 -10.83
N ALA A 26 1.56 -10.04 -11.27
CA ALA A 26 0.14 -10.37 -11.33
C ALA A 26 -0.15 -11.57 -12.24
N ASP A 27 0.53 -11.71 -13.37
CA ASP A 27 0.43 -12.92 -14.22
C ASP A 27 0.82 -14.19 -13.45
N ARG A 28 1.88 -14.11 -12.64
CA ARG A 28 2.34 -15.26 -11.84
C ARG A 28 1.34 -15.61 -10.73
N VAL A 29 0.85 -14.61 -10.01
CA VAL A 29 -0.16 -14.81 -8.96
C VAL A 29 -1.46 -15.35 -9.56
N SER A 30 -1.88 -14.83 -10.72
CA SER A 30 -3.04 -15.32 -11.47
C SER A 30 -2.92 -16.81 -11.80
N LYS A 31 -1.74 -17.26 -12.27
CA LYS A 31 -1.50 -18.68 -12.55
C LYS A 31 -1.55 -19.56 -11.30
N ILE A 32 -1.05 -19.06 -10.17
CA ILE A 32 -1.15 -19.78 -8.89
C ILE A 32 -2.63 -19.94 -8.49
N TYR A 33 -3.42 -18.87 -8.58
CA TYR A 33 -4.86 -18.96 -8.32
C TYR A 33 -5.61 -19.88 -9.27
N ALA A 34 -5.18 -19.98 -10.53
CA ALA A 34 -5.80 -20.88 -11.51
C ALA A 34 -5.59 -22.36 -11.17
N GLY A 35 -4.61 -22.69 -10.32
CA GLY A 35 -4.39 -24.06 -9.84
C GLY A 35 -5.34 -24.50 -8.72
N ASP A 36 -6.34 -23.68 -8.38
CA ASP A 36 -7.23 -23.92 -7.23
C ASP A 36 -8.67 -23.51 -7.57
N ASP A 37 -9.59 -24.48 -7.57
CA ASP A 37 -10.99 -24.26 -7.97
C ASP A 37 -11.68 -23.16 -7.16
N PHE A 38 -11.33 -23.03 -5.87
CA PHE A 38 -11.90 -22.00 -5.00
C PHE A 38 -11.51 -20.58 -5.46
N PHE A 39 -10.40 -20.43 -6.18
CA PHE A 39 -9.86 -19.15 -6.62
C PHE A 39 -9.91 -18.92 -8.14
N ILE A 40 -10.58 -19.77 -8.91
CA ILE A 40 -10.60 -19.65 -10.38
C ILE A 40 -11.11 -18.28 -10.85
N ARG A 41 -12.17 -17.75 -10.24
CA ARG A 41 -12.69 -16.40 -10.55
C ARG A 41 -11.69 -15.28 -10.21
N ARG A 42 -10.84 -15.48 -9.19
CA ARG A 42 -9.76 -14.53 -8.87
C ARG A 42 -8.67 -14.56 -9.93
N ALA A 43 -8.34 -15.75 -10.44
CA ALA A 43 -7.40 -15.90 -11.54
C ALA A 43 -7.90 -15.19 -12.81
N GLU A 44 -9.13 -15.47 -13.24
CA GLU A 44 -9.73 -14.86 -14.45
C GLU A 44 -9.69 -13.34 -14.41
N ARG A 45 -10.14 -12.74 -13.30
CA ARG A 45 -10.10 -11.29 -13.13
C ARG A 45 -8.68 -10.75 -13.09
N MET A 46 -7.76 -11.42 -12.40
CA MET A 46 -6.37 -10.96 -12.27
C MET A 46 -5.61 -11.07 -13.60
N CYS A 47 -5.94 -12.05 -14.44
CA CYS A 47 -5.42 -12.18 -15.81
C CYS A 47 -5.77 -10.96 -16.68
N GLN A 48 -6.93 -10.34 -16.46
CA GLN A 48 -7.37 -9.16 -17.20
C GLN A 48 -6.98 -7.84 -16.53
N CYS A 49 -6.32 -7.91 -15.38
CA CYS A 49 -5.93 -6.71 -14.63
C CYS A 49 -4.89 -5.93 -15.43
N SER A 50 -5.18 -4.64 -15.64
CA SER A 50 -4.32 -3.67 -16.31
C SER A 50 -3.74 -4.14 -17.65
N GLU A 51 -4.49 -4.91 -18.45
CA GLU A 51 -3.99 -5.34 -19.78
C GLU A 51 -3.74 -4.16 -20.72
N ARG A 52 -4.52 -3.09 -20.57
CA ARG A 52 -4.33 -1.81 -21.26
C ARG A 52 -4.31 -0.68 -20.24
N LEU A 53 -3.40 0.26 -20.46
CA LEU A 53 -3.28 1.50 -19.70
C LEU A 53 -3.32 2.69 -20.66
N LEU A 54 -4.10 3.71 -20.33
CA LEU A 54 -4.13 4.97 -21.07
C LEU A 54 -3.57 6.08 -20.18
N PHE A 55 -2.64 6.85 -20.73
CA PHE A 55 -1.98 7.95 -20.03
C PHE A 55 -2.19 9.27 -20.75
N ALA A 56 -2.54 10.32 -20.00
CA ALA A 56 -2.38 11.69 -20.45
C ALA A 56 -0.92 12.11 -20.28
N GLN A 57 -0.42 12.92 -21.20
CA GLN A 57 0.85 13.62 -21.02
C GLN A 57 0.60 14.90 -20.23
N LYS A 58 1.36 15.09 -19.16
CA LYS A 58 1.36 16.29 -18.32
C LYS A 58 2.73 16.90 -18.29
N VAL A 59 2.82 18.21 -18.16
CA VAL A 59 4.08 18.88 -17.83
C VAL A 59 4.09 19.10 -16.32
N SER A 60 5.15 18.64 -15.65
CA SER A 60 5.38 18.94 -14.24
C SER A 60 5.58 20.45 -14.08
N HIS A 61 4.74 21.12 -13.30
CA HIS A 61 4.90 22.57 -13.07
C HIS A 61 6.22 22.91 -12.37
N ASP A 62 6.72 22.01 -11.52
CA ASP A 62 7.92 22.25 -10.72
C ASP A 62 9.22 22.00 -11.50
N THR A 63 9.21 21.07 -12.46
CA THR A 63 10.43 20.62 -13.15
C THR A 63 10.41 20.86 -14.66
N GLY A 64 9.26 21.22 -15.24
CA GLY A 64 9.07 21.32 -16.70
C GLY A 64 9.15 19.97 -17.43
N GLU A 65 9.37 18.86 -16.73
CA GLU A 65 9.47 17.53 -17.34
C GLU A 65 8.10 17.01 -17.76
N LEU A 66 8.04 16.32 -18.91
CA LEU A 66 6.88 15.53 -19.29
C LEU A 66 6.72 14.33 -18.33
N LYS A 67 5.53 14.19 -17.78
CA LYS A 67 5.07 13.10 -16.92
C LYS A 67 3.89 12.41 -17.59
N LEU A 68 3.83 11.08 -17.46
CA LEU A 68 2.65 10.32 -17.80
C LEU A 68 1.73 10.20 -16.59
N ALA A 69 0.46 10.51 -16.79
CA ALA A 69 -0.56 10.44 -15.77
C ALA A 69 -1.63 9.42 -16.18
N LEU A 70 -1.85 8.40 -15.36
CA LEU A 70 -2.82 7.36 -15.67
C LEU A 70 -4.23 7.95 -15.74
N ARG A 71 -4.98 7.61 -16.80
CA ARG A 71 -6.35 8.09 -17.05
C ARG A 71 -7.36 6.97 -17.23
N ASN A 72 -6.90 5.80 -17.66
CA ASN A 72 -7.78 4.65 -17.77
C ASN A 72 -6.99 3.34 -17.63
N GLY A 73 -7.63 2.36 -17.02
CA GLY A 73 -7.16 0.99 -16.88
C GLY A 73 -8.23 0.17 -16.17
N ASN A 74 -8.27 -1.12 -16.44
CA ASN A 74 -9.15 -2.07 -15.77
C ASN A 74 -8.42 -2.69 -14.56
N PHE A 75 -9.00 -2.65 -13.35
CA PHE A 75 -8.37 -3.24 -12.18
C PHE A 75 -9.20 -4.39 -11.60
N CYS A 76 -8.55 -5.51 -11.32
CA CYS A 76 -9.27 -6.70 -10.88
C CYS A 76 -9.79 -6.62 -9.43
N HIS A 77 -9.35 -5.63 -8.65
CA HIS A 77 -9.61 -5.46 -7.21
C HIS A 77 -9.38 -6.71 -6.35
N THR A 78 -8.72 -7.73 -6.87
CA THR A 78 -8.58 -9.02 -6.23
C THR A 78 -7.50 -8.93 -5.13
N PRO A 79 -7.72 -9.53 -3.96
CA PRO A 79 -6.69 -9.60 -2.93
C PRO A 79 -5.37 -10.16 -3.49
N PHE A 80 -4.25 -9.62 -3.03
CA PHE A 80 -2.90 -10.02 -3.43
C PHE A 80 -2.52 -9.78 -4.91
N CYS A 81 -3.38 -9.14 -5.73
CA CYS A 81 -2.97 -8.63 -7.02
C CYS A 81 -1.88 -7.56 -6.83
N PRO A 82 -0.66 -7.73 -7.34
CA PRO A 82 0.43 -6.77 -7.14
C PRO A 82 0.11 -5.38 -7.71
N VAL A 83 -0.53 -5.32 -8.89
CA VAL A 83 -0.96 -4.07 -9.52
C VAL A 83 -1.96 -3.33 -8.62
N CYS A 84 -3.09 -3.96 -8.28
CA CYS A 84 -4.11 -3.33 -7.44
C CYS A 84 -3.58 -2.98 -6.05
N SER A 85 -2.70 -3.81 -5.47
CA SER A 85 -2.10 -3.57 -4.16
C SER A 85 -1.22 -2.31 -4.16
N ARG A 86 -0.39 -2.10 -5.19
CA ARG A 86 0.37 -0.84 -5.29
C ARG A 86 -0.54 0.36 -5.48
N ARG A 87 -1.56 0.27 -6.35
CA ARG A 87 -2.52 1.37 -6.56
C ARG A 87 -3.27 1.70 -5.28
N ARG A 88 -3.65 0.71 -4.47
CA ARG A 88 -4.20 0.91 -3.11
C ARG A 88 -3.25 1.70 -2.21
N THR A 89 -1.99 1.29 -2.11
CA THR A 89 -0.99 2.01 -1.30
C THR A 89 -0.91 3.48 -1.73
N LEU A 90 -0.85 3.75 -3.04
CA LEU A 90 -0.82 5.12 -3.59
C LEU A 90 -2.08 5.91 -3.20
N ARG A 91 -3.27 5.32 -3.34
CA ARG A 91 -4.54 5.95 -2.97
C ARG A 91 -4.58 6.33 -1.50
N TRP A 92 -4.08 5.47 -0.62
CA TRP A 92 -3.98 5.77 0.81
C TRP A 92 -2.98 6.89 1.12
N ILE A 93 -1.85 6.93 0.40
CA ILE A 93 -0.90 8.04 0.50
C ILE A 93 -1.55 9.34 0.06
N ARG A 94 -2.29 9.34 -1.05
CA ARG A 94 -3.01 10.50 -1.55
C ARG A 94 -4.02 11.03 -0.54
N ARG A 95 -4.83 10.15 0.04
CA ARG A 95 -5.78 10.52 1.11
C ARG A 95 -5.10 11.16 2.31
N LEU A 96 -3.96 10.62 2.73
CA LEU A 96 -3.19 11.24 3.80
C LEU A 96 -2.70 12.63 3.38
N TRP A 97 -2.22 12.80 2.14
CA TRP A 97 -1.79 14.10 1.64
C TRP A 97 -2.91 15.13 1.61
N ASP A 98 -4.10 14.74 1.15
CA ASP A 98 -5.25 15.64 1.07
C ASP A 98 -5.65 16.15 2.46
N ALA A 99 -5.50 15.31 3.48
CA ALA A 99 -5.82 15.69 4.86
C ALA A 99 -4.64 16.25 5.67
N LEU A 100 -3.42 16.21 5.11
CA LEU A 100 -2.22 16.62 5.82
C LEU A 100 -2.26 18.10 6.23
N PRO A 101 -2.72 19.06 5.41
CA PRO A 101 -2.82 20.47 5.82
C PRO A 101 -3.66 20.63 7.09
N GLN A 102 -4.87 20.07 7.10
CA GLN A 102 -5.77 20.13 8.26
C GLN A 102 -5.18 19.46 9.51
N LEU A 103 -4.49 18.32 9.33
CA LEU A 103 -3.82 17.63 10.42
C LEU A 103 -2.66 18.45 11.00
N LEU A 104 -1.88 19.12 10.15
CA LEU A 104 -0.76 19.96 10.58
C LEU A 104 -1.24 21.23 11.27
N ASP A 105 -2.34 21.82 10.83
CA ASP A 105 -2.94 22.99 11.47
C ASP A 105 -3.51 22.64 12.85
N SER A 106 -4.23 21.51 12.93
CA SER A 106 -4.84 21.05 14.19
C SER A 106 -3.82 20.49 15.19
N TYR A 107 -2.73 19.90 14.69
CA TYR A 107 -1.74 19.19 15.50
C TYR A 107 -0.29 19.49 15.08
N PRO A 108 0.16 20.76 15.18
CA PRO A 108 1.40 21.27 14.56
C PRO A 108 2.70 20.72 15.14
N THR A 109 2.65 20.14 16.34
CA THR A 109 3.82 19.59 17.03
C THR A 109 3.88 18.07 16.99
N THR A 110 2.97 17.42 16.27
CA THR A 110 2.92 15.95 16.27
C THR A 110 4.16 15.30 15.71
N ARG A 111 4.36 14.07 16.15
CA ARG A 111 5.43 13.19 15.73
C ARG A 111 4.83 11.86 15.32
N TRP A 112 5.59 11.15 14.50
CA TRP A 112 5.15 9.91 13.90
C TRP A 112 6.07 8.78 14.33
N LEU A 113 5.47 7.73 14.87
CA LEU A 113 6.16 6.51 15.23
C LEU A 113 5.73 5.39 14.30
N PHE A 114 6.67 4.52 13.96
CA PHE A 114 6.41 3.26 13.30
C PHE A 114 6.58 2.14 14.32
N LEU A 115 5.50 1.39 14.54
CA LEU A 115 5.45 0.24 15.45
C LEU A 115 5.18 -1.01 14.63
N THR A 116 6.07 -1.99 14.70
CA THR A 116 5.83 -3.34 14.19
C THR A 116 5.55 -4.28 15.37
N LEU A 117 4.46 -5.02 15.31
CA LEU A 117 4.11 -6.05 16.31
C LEU A 117 4.02 -7.41 15.63
N THR A 118 4.65 -8.43 16.19
CA THR A 118 4.64 -9.79 15.65
C THR A 118 4.37 -10.82 16.74
N LEU A 119 4.36 -12.09 16.36
CA LEU A 119 4.29 -13.21 17.29
C LEU A 119 5.14 -14.36 16.77
N ARG A 120 5.25 -15.44 17.55
CA ARG A 120 5.86 -16.68 17.08
C ARG A 120 5.13 -17.17 15.82
N ASN A 121 5.90 -17.68 14.86
CA ASN A 121 5.38 -18.15 13.57
C ASN A 121 4.31 -19.25 13.75
N PRO A 122 3.01 -18.98 13.48
CA PRO A 122 2.00 -20.03 13.49
C PRO A 122 2.07 -20.83 12.18
N PRO A 123 1.59 -22.09 12.16
CA PRO A 123 1.26 -22.78 10.91
C PRO A 123 0.38 -21.91 10.00
N VAL A 124 0.56 -21.99 8.68
CA VAL A 124 -0.22 -21.17 7.73
C VAL A 124 -1.72 -21.41 7.84
N ASN A 125 -2.14 -22.62 8.20
CA ASN A 125 -3.55 -22.96 8.39
C ASN A 125 -4.16 -22.33 9.66
N ASP A 126 -3.33 -21.89 10.60
CA ASP A 126 -3.77 -21.23 11.84
C ASP A 126 -3.74 -19.71 11.71
N THR A 127 -3.40 -19.16 10.54
CA THR A 127 -3.26 -17.72 10.34
C THR A 127 -4.55 -16.96 10.67
N ARG A 128 -5.73 -17.49 10.33
CA ARG A 128 -7.01 -16.80 10.63
C ARG A 128 -7.23 -16.63 12.12
N GLU A 129 -7.11 -17.70 12.89
CA GLU A 129 -7.27 -17.68 14.34
C GLU A 129 -6.18 -16.83 15.01
N THR A 130 -4.95 -16.93 14.51
CA THR A 130 -3.85 -16.04 14.93
C THR A 130 -4.21 -14.58 14.74
N LEU A 131 -4.71 -14.19 13.56
CA LEU A 131 -5.10 -12.81 13.28
C LEU A 131 -6.26 -12.36 14.16
N LYS A 132 -7.22 -13.23 14.48
CA LYS A 132 -8.28 -12.92 15.47
C LYS A 132 -7.68 -12.62 16.85
N ALA A 133 -6.75 -13.46 17.33
CA ALA A 133 -6.06 -13.25 18.60
C ALA A 133 -5.25 -11.95 18.60
N MET A 134 -4.50 -11.66 17.53
CA MET A 134 -3.76 -10.41 17.37
C MET A 134 -4.70 -9.20 17.35
N ASN A 135 -5.83 -9.26 16.65
CA ASN A 135 -6.81 -8.16 16.63
C ASN A 135 -7.40 -7.93 18.03
N ALA A 136 -7.72 -8.99 18.78
CA ALA A 136 -8.17 -8.87 20.16
C ALA A 136 -7.08 -8.25 21.07
N ALA A 137 -5.82 -8.63 20.85
CA ALA A 137 -4.67 -8.04 21.55
C ALA A 137 -4.50 -6.56 21.20
N TRP A 138 -4.68 -6.17 19.94
CA TRP A 138 -4.69 -4.78 19.51
C TRP A 138 -5.79 -3.97 20.22
N GLN A 139 -7.01 -4.52 20.32
CA GLN A 139 -8.11 -3.86 21.04
C GLN A 139 -7.83 -3.67 22.53
N ARG A 140 -7.02 -4.57 23.14
CA ARG A 140 -6.52 -4.38 24.50
C ARG A 140 -5.43 -3.31 24.55
N LEU A 141 -4.48 -3.35 23.63
CA LEU A 141 -3.36 -2.41 23.54
C LEU A 141 -3.83 -0.96 23.45
N ILE A 142 -4.79 -0.66 22.56
CA ILE A 142 -5.28 0.71 22.39
C ILE A 142 -6.06 1.26 23.59
N LYS A 143 -6.42 0.40 24.56
CA LYS A 143 -7.07 0.79 25.83
C LYS A 143 -6.08 0.90 26.98
N ARG A 144 -4.80 0.60 26.76
CA ARG A 144 -3.76 0.70 27.79
C ARG A 144 -3.43 2.17 28.07
N LYS A 145 -3.11 2.47 29.33
CA LYS A 145 -2.67 3.82 29.75
C LYS A 145 -1.45 4.30 28.95
N GLU A 146 -0.57 3.37 28.59
CA GLU A 146 0.63 3.63 27.80
C GLU A 146 0.28 4.06 26.37
N PHE A 147 -0.82 3.55 25.81
CA PHE A 147 -1.29 3.92 24.47
C PHE A 147 -2.18 5.16 24.46
N ALA A 148 -2.74 5.55 25.61
CA ALA A 148 -3.67 6.69 25.72
C ALA A 148 -3.18 8.01 25.10
N PRO A 149 -1.87 8.37 25.12
CA PRO A 149 -1.39 9.59 24.47
C PRO A 149 -1.37 9.54 22.93
N VAL A 150 -1.55 8.37 22.30
CA VAL A 150 -1.59 8.23 20.83
C VAL A 150 -2.85 8.91 20.30
N LEU A 151 -2.67 9.96 19.50
CA LEU A 151 -3.76 10.79 18.95
C LEU A 151 -4.53 10.07 17.85
N GLY A 152 -3.82 9.28 17.04
CA GLY A 152 -4.38 8.52 15.94
C GLY A 152 -3.42 7.48 15.42
N TRP A 153 -3.96 6.49 14.72
CA TRP A 153 -3.15 5.40 14.19
C TRP A 153 -3.74 4.83 12.90
N LEU A 154 -2.83 4.31 12.07
CA LEU A 154 -3.09 3.50 10.90
C LEU A 154 -2.37 2.17 11.11
N ARG A 155 -3.08 1.05 10.96
CA ARG A 155 -2.54 -0.29 11.10
C ARG A 155 -2.82 -1.09 9.84
N SER A 156 -1.81 -1.78 9.33
CA SER A 156 -1.96 -2.81 8.31
C SER A 156 -1.54 -4.17 8.86
N THR A 157 -1.96 -5.23 8.17
CA THR A 157 -1.50 -6.59 8.41
C THR A 157 -0.61 -7.02 7.25
N GLU A 158 0.67 -7.26 7.52
CA GLU A 158 1.62 -7.90 6.60
C GLU A 158 1.86 -9.34 7.05
N ILE A 159 1.88 -10.29 6.13
CA ILE A 159 2.12 -11.70 6.40
C ILE A 159 3.26 -12.14 5.49
N THR A 160 4.36 -12.58 6.10
CA THR A 160 5.50 -13.15 5.37
C THR A 160 5.57 -14.65 5.58
N TYR A 161 6.41 -15.33 4.79
CA TYR A 161 6.74 -16.73 5.05
C TYR A 161 7.42 -16.86 6.42
N GLY A 162 7.11 -17.93 7.14
CA GLY A 162 7.68 -18.21 8.46
C GLY A 162 9.13 -18.66 8.38
N ARG A 163 9.83 -18.68 9.53
CA ARG A 163 11.19 -19.26 9.61
C ARG A 163 11.20 -20.76 9.38
N VAL A 164 10.09 -21.43 9.69
CA VAL A 164 9.86 -22.86 9.48
C VAL A 164 8.96 -23.01 8.25
N PRO A 165 9.28 -23.93 7.32
CA PRO A 165 8.41 -24.26 6.18
C PRO A 165 6.97 -24.55 6.60
N GLY A 166 6.00 -24.06 5.83
CA GLY A 166 4.57 -24.19 6.14
C GLY A 166 4.05 -23.24 7.22
N CYS A 167 4.91 -22.50 7.94
CA CYS A 167 4.47 -21.46 8.87
C CYS A 167 4.34 -20.09 8.19
N SER A 168 3.54 -19.22 8.79
CA SER A 168 3.42 -17.81 8.42
C SER A 168 4.11 -16.91 9.46
N HIS A 169 4.28 -15.64 9.14
CA HIS A 169 4.72 -14.62 10.08
C HIS A 169 3.83 -13.39 9.95
N PRO A 170 2.74 -13.32 10.72
CA PRO A 170 1.89 -12.15 10.74
C PRO A 170 2.56 -10.98 11.49
N HIS A 171 2.45 -9.79 10.92
CA HIS A 171 2.93 -8.52 11.43
C HIS A 171 1.79 -7.53 11.42
N PHE A 172 1.66 -6.74 12.49
CA PHE A 172 0.97 -5.46 12.42
C PHE A 172 2.00 -4.37 12.23
N HIS A 173 1.95 -3.72 11.08
CA HIS A 173 2.66 -2.47 10.88
C HIS A 173 1.73 -1.33 11.23
N CYS A 174 2.18 -0.45 12.12
CA CYS A 174 1.37 0.62 12.67
C CYS A 174 2.12 1.94 12.53
N MET A 175 1.47 2.92 11.93
CA MET A 175 1.87 4.31 12.00
C MET A 175 1.07 4.98 13.11
N LEU A 176 1.76 5.54 14.11
CA LEU A 176 1.17 6.19 15.27
C LEU A 176 1.45 7.69 15.22
N MET A 177 0.41 8.49 15.35
CA MET A 177 0.48 9.94 15.54
C MET A 177 0.51 10.23 17.04
N VAL A 178 1.61 10.81 17.53
CA VAL A 178 1.85 11.06 18.95
C VAL A 178 2.18 12.53 19.21
N PRO A 179 1.87 13.05 20.41
CA PRO A 179 2.31 14.39 20.79
C PRO A 179 3.84 14.43 20.89
N HIS A 180 4.43 15.61 20.65
CA HIS A 180 5.88 15.81 20.78
C HIS A 180 6.42 15.35 22.14
N SER A 181 5.63 15.55 23.20
CA SER A 181 6.02 15.25 24.57
C SER A 181 6.40 13.79 24.81
N MET A 182 5.82 12.85 24.03
CA MET A 182 6.21 11.44 24.09
C MET A 182 7.67 11.21 23.69
N LEU A 183 8.20 12.00 22.76
CA LEU A 183 9.60 11.88 22.35
C LEU A 183 10.54 12.72 23.21
N SER A 184 10.01 13.67 24.00
CA SER A 184 10.78 14.45 24.97
C SER A 184 10.77 13.83 26.38
N GLY A 185 10.38 12.56 26.51
CA GLY A 185 10.46 11.77 27.76
C GLY A 185 9.15 11.60 28.54
N ARG A 186 8.12 12.42 28.30
CA ARG A 186 6.83 12.28 29.01
C ARG A 186 5.97 11.22 28.34
N ASN A 187 5.64 10.15 29.06
CA ASN A 187 4.94 8.97 28.51
C ASN A 187 5.73 8.26 27.39
N TYR A 188 7.05 8.44 27.35
CA TYR A 188 7.91 7.65 26.46
C TYR A 188 7.90 6.19 26.89
N ILE A 189 7.73 5.28 25.94
CA ILE A 189 7.75 3.83 26.19
C ILE A 189 9.00 3.27 25.53
N LYS A 190 9.86 2.65 26.32
CA LYS A 190 11.11 2.05 25.84
C LYS A 190 10.82 0.77 25.06
N GLN A 191 11.76 0.38 24.21
CA GLN A 191 11.67 -0.84 23.40
C GLN A 191 11.29 -2.11 24.20
N PRO A 192 11.91 -2.42 25.36
CA PRO A 192 11.52 -3.59 26.16
C PRO A 192 10.11 -3.48 26.77
N GLU A 193 9.66 -2.27 27.07
CA GLU A 193 8.32 -2.03 27.62
C GLU A 193 7.24 -2.26 26.55
N TRP A 194 7.50 -1.94 25.28
CA TRP A 194 6.62 -2.31 24.16
C TRP A 194 6.47 -3.82 24.01
N ILE A 195 7.57 -4.57 24.16
CA ILE A 195 7.54 -6.05 24.14
C ILE A 195 6.68 -6.57 25.29
N ALA A 196 6.88 -6.07 26.51
CA ALA A 196 6.10 -6.47 27.68
C ALA A 196 4.60 -6.11 27.54
N LEU A 197 4.30 -4.92 27.02
CA LEU A 197 2.92 -4.50 26.73
C LEU A 197 2.27 -5.40 25.69
N TRP A 198 2.99 -5.69 24.61
CA TRP A 198 2.46 -6.54 23.56
C TRP A 198 2.27 -7.98 24.03
N LYS A 199 3.22 -8.54 24.80
CA LYS A 199 3.09 -9.84 25.48
C LYS A 199 1.84 -9.93 26.34
N SER A 200 1.67 -8.95 27.23
CA SER A 200 0.50 -8.86 28.13
C SER A 200 -0.80 -8.75 27.34
N CYS A 201 -0.82 -7.92 26.28
CA CYS A 201 -1.98 -7.78 25.43
C CYS A 201 -2.24 -9.05 24.61
N LEU A 202 -1.22 -9.74 24.12
CA LEU A 202 -1.36 -10.97 23.33
C LEU A 202 -1.74 -12.17 24.20
N ARG A 203 -1.45 -12.12 25.51
CA ARG A 203 -1.67 -13.18 26.51
C ARG A 203 -0.85 -14.43 26.20
N VAL A 204 0.45 -14.22 26.00
CA VAL A 204 1.42 -15.28 25.75
C VAL A 204 2.50 -15.29 26.83
N ASP A 205 3.11 -16.45 27.05
CA ASP A 205 4.14 -16.70 28.06
C ASP A 205 5.57 -16.41 27.56
N TYR A 206 5.76 -16.32 26.24
CA TYR A 206 7.01 -15.91 25.59
C TYR A 206 7.04 -14.41 25.27
N ASP A 207 8.21 -13.87 24.92
CA ASP A 207 8.36 -12.48 24.48
C ASP A 207 8.09 -12.38 22.97
N PRO A 208 6.97 -11.76 22.54
CA PRO A 208 6.68 -11.55 21.13
C PRO A 208 7.52 -10.40 20.56
N GLY A 209 7.59 -10.30 19.23
CA GLY A 209 8.31 -9.20 18.60
C GLY A 209 7.54 -7.88 18.71
N ALA A 210 8.26 -6.82 19.09
CA ALA A 210 7.86 -5.44 18.90
C ALA A 210 9.08 -4.67 18.38
N ASP A 211 8.88 -3.67 17.52
CA ASP A 211 9.91 -2.73 17.05
C ASP A 211 9.27 -1.34 16.97
N ILE A 212 9.76 -0.39 17.76
CA ILE A 212 9.28 1.00 17.75
C ILE A 212 10.38 1.94 17.28
N ARG A 213 10.06 2.82 16.33
CA ARG A 213 11.01 3.82 15.84
C ARG A 213 10.34 5.10 15.39
N VAL A 214 11.08 6.19 15.42
CA VAL A 214 10.62 7.47 14.86
C VAL A 214 10.61 7.38 13.34
N VAL A 215 9.50 7.79 12.72
CA VAL A 215 9.41 7.89 11.26
C VAL A 215 10.29 9.04 10.79
N ARG A 216 11.17 8.75 9.84
CA ARG A 216 12.09 9.71 9.22
C ARG A 216 11.96 9.66 7.70
N PRO A 217 12.32 10.73 6.98
CA PRO A 217 12.38 10.71 5.52
C PRO A 217 13.37 9.64 5.05
N LYS A 218 13.04 8.90 3.98
CA LYS A 218 13.97 7.96 3.32
C LYS A 218 14.92 8.65 2.35
N SER A 219 14.45 9.67 1.65
CA SER A 219 15.26 10.57 0.83
C SER A 219 15.92 11.61 1.74
N GLY A 220 17.16 11.99 1.43
CA GLY A 220 17.87 13.02 2.19
C GLY A 220 17.08 14.33 2.23
N ILE A 221 17.22 15.07 3.33
CA ILE A 221 16.68 16.42 3.45
C ILE A 221 17.59 17.33 2.62
N SER A 222 17.06 17.93 1.56
CA SER A 222 17.81 18.93 0.78
C SER A 222 17.83 20.28 1.50
N GLU A 223 18.85 21.10 1.24
CA GLU A 223 18.88 22.48 1.73
C GLU A 223 17.64 23.25 1.22
N GLY A 224 17.05 24.07 2.10
CA GLY A 224 15.87 24.88 1.79
C GLY A 224 14.51 24.22 1.99
N MET A 225 14.43 22.93 2.37
CA MET A 225 13.14 22.28 2.67
C MET A 225 12.47 22.87 3.91
N THR A 226 11.18 23.16 3.82
CA THR A 226 10.42 23.62 4.98
C THR A 226 10.14 22.47 5.94
N LYS A 227 9.79 22.80 7.19
CA LYS A 227 9.35 21.81 8.18
C LYS A 227 8.12 20.99 7.70
N VAL A 228 7.27 21.62 6.88
CA VAL A 228 6.10 20.97 6.28
C VAL A 228 6.55 19.93 5.26
N ASP A 229 7.51 20.26 4.40
CA ASP A 229 8.05 19.33 3.39
C ASP A 229 8.73 18.12 4.04
N ILE A 230 9.53 18.36 5.07
CA ILE A 230 10.17 17.28 5.85
C ILE A 230 9.13 16.38 6.51
N THR A 231 8.06 16.98 7.06
CA THR A 231 6.96 16.23 7.67
C THR A 231 6.23 15.39 6.63
N ARG A 232 5.98 15.95 5.45
CA ARG A 232 5.36 15.26 4.32
C ARG A 232 6.20 14.06 3.87
N LEU A 233 7.50 14.24 3.62
CA LEU A 233 8.40 13.15 3.21
C LEU A 233 8.52 12.05 4.28
N SER A 234 8.54 12.44 5.56
CA SER A 234 8.53 11.50 6.68
C SER A 234 7.25 10.67 6.66
N LEU A 235 6.10 11.33 6.53
CA LEU A 235 4.79 10.67 6.49
C LEU A 235 4.64 9.73 5.31
N GLU A 236 5.04 10.16 4.11
CA GLU A 236 5.10 9.29 2.93
C GLU A 236 5.92 8.05 3.21
N SER A 237 7.11 8.20 3.78
CA SER A 237 7.99 7.09 4.13
C SER A 237 7.33 6.13 5.12
N GLY A 238 6.65 6.66 6.15
CA GLY A 238 5.93 5.90 7.16
C GLY A 238 4.69 5.18 6.62
N VAL A 239 3.89 5.83 5.77
CA VAL A 239 2.72 5.21 5.12
C VAL A 239 3.15 4.15 4.13
N ILE A 240 4.12 4.43 3.26
CA ILE A 240 4.65 3.44 2.30
C ILE A 240 5.13 2.21 3.07
N GLU A 241 5.74 2.41 4.24
CA GLU A 241 6.20 1.31 5.05
C GLU A 241 5.08 0.56 5.77
N THR A 242 4.05 1.27 6.22
CA THR A 242 2.87 0.68 6.85
C THR A 242 2.02 -0.08 5.83
N LEU A 243 1.71 0.53 4.70
CA LEU A 243 0.78 0.02 3.69
C LEU A 243 1.47 -0.74 2.56
N LYS A 244 2.62 -1.37 2.84
CA LYS A 244 3.21 -2.34 1.92
C LYS A 244 2.20 -3.46 1.63
N TYR A 245 2.57 -4.34 0.70
CA TYR A 245 1.80 -5.52 0.38
C TYR A 245 1.41 -6.31 1.63
N ALA A 246 0.15 -6.74 1.71
CA ALA A 246 -0.29 -7.69 2.73
C ALA A 246 0.55 -8.98 2.69
N VAL A 247 1.01 -9.39 1.49
CA VAL A 247 2.02 -10.44 1.30
C VAL A 247 2.93 -9.97 0.17
N LYS A 248 4.26 -9.97 0.38
CA LYS A 248 5.20 -9.56 -0.67
C LYS A 248 5.13 -10.53 -1.85
N PRO A 249 5.13 -10.05 -3.12
CA PRO A 249 5.06 -10.93 -4.30
C PRO A 249 6.11 -12.05 -4.33
N LYS A 250 7.32 -11.78 -3.81
CA LYS A 250 8.39 -12.79 -3.69
C LYS A 250 8.04 -13.97 -2.78
N GLU A 251 7.22 -13.77 -1.75
CA GLU A 251 6.76 -14.84 -0.85
C GLU A 251 5.68 -15.67 -1.54
N ILE A 252 4.80 -15.03 -2.32
CA ILE A 252 3.73 -15.70 -3.09
C ILE A 252 4.32 -16.72 -4.07
N ILE A 253 5.35 -16.30 -4.82
CA ILE A 253 5.95 -17.14 -5.85
C ILE A 253 6.89 -18.22 -5.31
N LYS A 254 7.31 -18.10 -4.04
CA LYS A 254 8.26 -19.02 -3.42
C LYS A 254 7.60 -20.37 -3.11
N ASP A 255 6.34 -20.33 -2.67
CA ASP A 255 5.59 -21.50 -2.23
C ASP A 255 4.09 -21.29 -2.57
N PRO A 256 3.65 -21.74 -3.77
CA PRO A 256 2.28 -21.58 -4.24
C PRO A 256 1.24 -22.24 -3.31
N GLU A 257 1.54 -23.41 -2.75
CA GLU A 257 0.61 -24.13 -1.86
C GLU A 257 0.40 -23.38 -0.55
N TRP A 258 1.50 -22.90 0.06
CA TRP A 258 1.43 -22.03 1.23
C TRP A 258 0.63 -20.75 0.96
N PHE A 259 0.83 -20.13 -0.21
CA PHE A 259 0.08 -18.93 -0.58
C PHE A 259 -1.42 -19.21 -0.73
N LEU A 260 -1.81 -20.32 -1.36
CA LEU A 260 -3.22 -20.70 -1.51
C LEU A 260 -3.86 -20.98 -0.14
N ALA A 261 -3.15 -21.66 0.77
CA ALA A 261 -3.60 -21.83 2.16
C ALA A 261 -3.78 -20.46 2.85
N LEU A 262 -2.79 -19.58 2.74
CA LEU A 262 -2.86 -18.22 3.29
C LEU A 262 -4.02 -17.41 2.71
N ALA A 263 -4.25 -17.48 1.39
CA ALA A 263 -5.33 -16.78 0.71
C ALA A 263 -6.72 -17.23 1.20
N ARG A 264 -6.88 -18.51 1.60
CA ARG A 264 -8.11 -19.02 2.24
C ARG A 264 -8.24 -18.50 3.68
N GLN A 265 -7.16 -18.56 4.45
CA GLN A 265 -7.16 -18.08 5.84
C GLN A 265 -7.41 -16.57 5.95
N THR A 266 -7.05 -15.82 4.92
CA THR A 266 -7.25 -14.37 4.86
C THR A 266 -8.50 -13.94 4.10
N TYR A 267 -9.27 -14.89 3.55
CA TYR A 267 -10.48 -14.60 2.79
C TYR A 267 -11.48 -13.77 3.63
N GLY A 268 -11.95 -12.66 3.06
CA GLY A 268 -12.92 -11.77 3.71
C GLY A 268 -12.38 -10.98 4.90
N LEU A 269 -11.09 -11.07 5.22
CA LEU A 269 -10.49 -10.29 6.31
C LEU A 269 -10.14 -8.88 5.84
N ARG A 270 -10.45 -7.89 6.68
CA ARG A 270 -9.99 -6.51 6.51
C ARG A 270 -8.54 -6.40 7.03
N MET A 271 -7.62 -6.02 6.14
CA MET A 271 -6.19 -5.95 6.46
C MET A 271 -5.71 -4.59 6.94
N ILE A 272 -6.50 -3.53 6.74
CA ILE A 272 -6.17 -2.16 7.11
C ILE A 272 -7.22 -1.62 8.08
N ALA A 273 -6.79 -1.00 9.16
CA ALA A 273 -7.63 -0.36 10.15
C ALA A 273 -7.06 0.99 10.56
N THR A 274 -7.93 1.91 10.95
CA THR A 274 -7.55 3.25 11.44
C THR A 274 -8.28 3.56 12.75
N GLY A 275 -7.71 4.45 13.55
CA GLY A 275 -8.27 4.88 14.83
C GLY A 275 -7.80 6.27 15.26
N GLY A 276 -8.46 6.81 16.28
CA GLY A 276 -8.27 8.19 16.73
C GLY A 276 -8.54 9.21 15.62
N VAL A 277 -7.76 10.28 15.59
CA VAL A 277 -7.93 11.38 14.61
C VAL A 277 -7.78 10.91 13.15
N LEU A 278 -7.01 9.85 12.91
CA LEU A 278 -6.80 9.30 11.56
C LEU A 278 -8.00 8.48 11.06
N LYS A 279 -8.92 8.07 11.95
CA LYS A 279 -10.14 7.39 11.52
C LYS A 279 -11.00 8.31 10.67
N GLY A 280 -11.34 9.50 11.15
CA GLY A 280 -12.21 10.44 10.42
C GLY A 280 -11.61 10.92 9.10
N VAL A 281 -10.28 10.93 9.00
CA VAL A 281 -9.56 11.37 7.81
C VAL A 281 -9.42 10.26 6.76
N LEU A 282 -9.13 9.03 7.18
CA LEU A 282 -8.74 7.97 6.27
C LEU A 282 -9.83 6.88 6.10
N GLN A 283 -11.04 7.09 6.62
CA GLN A 283 -12.12 6.10 6.53
C GLN A 283 -12.50 5.78 5.08
N GLU A 284 -12.79 4.51 4.82
CA GLU A 284 -13.35 4.03 3.55
C GLU A 284 -14.79 3.60 3.80
N ASP A 285 -15.74 4.46 3.45
CA ASP A 285 -17.18 4.18 3.58
C ASP A 285 -17.82 3.72 2.26
N LYS A 286 -17.06 3.75 1.16
CA LYS A 286 -17.49 3.28 -0.17
C LYS A 286 -16.63 2.13 -0.66
N THR A 287 -17.22 1.30 -1.52
CA THR A 287 -16.49 0.28 -2.27
C THR A 287 -15.45 0.93 -3.18
N GLU A 288 -14.25 0.35 -3.22
CA GLU A 288 -13.16 0.77 -4.12
C GLU A 288 -13.58 0.58 -5.59
N THR A 289 -13.32 1.60 -6.41
CA THR A 289 -13.60 1.61 -7.86
C THR A 289 -12.31 1.67 -8.68
N ASP A 290 -12.39 1.43 -9.99
CA ASP A 290 -11.25 1.65 -10.88
C ASP A 290 -10.77 3.11 -10.83
N GLU A 291 -11.71 4.07 -10.78
CA GLU A 291 -11.40 5.51 -10.69
C GLU A 291 -10.53 5.84 -9.46
N ASP A 292 -10.88 5.24 -8.31
CA ASP A 292 -10.11 5.34 -7.07
C ASP A 292 -8.66 4.84 -7.24
N LEU A 293 -8.44 3.83 -8.08
CA LEU A 293 -7.11 3.30 -8.39
C LEU A 293 -6.40 4.05 -9.52
N ILE A 294 -7.13 4.66 -10.46
CA ILE A 294 -6.58 5.45 -11.56
C ILE A 294 -5.96 6.74 -11.03
N TYR A 295 -6.66 7.47 -10.15
CA TYR A 295 -6.19 8.75 -9.60
C TYR A 295 -5.41 8.60 -8.28
N ALA A 296 -4.90 7.40 -8.00
CA ALA A 296 -4.19 7.11 -6.76
C ALA A 296 -2.89 7.92 -6.56
N ASP A 297 -2.26 8.38 -7.64
CA ASP A 297 -0.99 9.11 -7.65
C ASP A 297 -1.01 10.38 -8.53
N ASP A 298 -2.21 10.84 -8.90
CA ASP A 298 -2.42 12.08 -9.63
C ASP A 298 -3.73 12.75 -9.19
N VAL A 299 -3.83 14.06 -9.39
CA VAL A 299 -5.11 14.77 -9.19
C VAL A 299 -6.06 14.37 -10.31
N LYS A 300 -7.34 14.20 -9.98
CA LYS A 300 -8.38 14.01 -10.99
C LYS A 300 -8.33 15.22 -11.96
N PRO A 301 -8.23 14.98 -13.28
CA PRO A 301 -8.16 16.05 -14.26
C PRO A 301 -9.39 16.96 -14.16
N ASP A 302 -9.20 18.24 -14.46
CA ASP A 302 -10.32 19.13 -14.78
C ASP A 302 -10.85 18.84 -16.20
N ASN A 303 -11.94 19.50 -16.58
CA ASN A 303 -12.57 19.29 -17.88
C ASN A 303 -11.59 19.51 -19.06
N PHE A 304 -10.61 20.41 -18.91
CA PHE A 304 -9.62 20.69 -19.96
C PHE A 304 -8.57 19.58 -20.08
N GLU A 305 -8.08 19.06 -18.96
CA GLU A 305 -7.18 17.91 -18.93
C GLU A 305 -7.87 16.60 -19.34
N GLU A 306 -9.17 16.46 -19.09
CA GLU A 306 -9.96 15.33 -19.57
C GLU A 306 -10.02 15.32 -21.10
N GLU A 307 -10.05 16.48 -21.76
CA GLU A 307 -10.02 16.61 -23.23
C GLU A 307 -8.64 16.28 -23.85
N ALA A 308 -7.62 15.96 -23.05
CA ALA A 308 -6.28 15.64 -23.53
C ALA A 308 -6.21 14.35 -24.36
N PHE A 309 -5.22 14.29 -25.26
CA PHE A 309 -4.86 13.08 -25.99
C PHE A 309 -4.26 12.03 -25.04
N TRP A 310 -4.86 10.84 -24.98
CA TRP A 310 -4.37 9.76 -24.13
C TRP A 310 -3.64 8.69 -24.94
N LEU A 311 -2.39 8.43 -24.56
CA LEU A 311 -1.53 7.39 -25.11
C LEU A 311 -1.94 6.03 -24.54
N ALA A 312 -2.30 5.09 -25.40
CA ALA A 312 -2.56 3.72 -25.02
C ALA A 312 -1.30 2.86 -25.06
N PHE A 313 -1.18 2.00 -24.06
CA PHE A 313 -0.15 0.98 -23.93
C PHE A 313 -0.76 -0.36 -23.56
N ASP A 314 -0.41 -1.40 -24.29
CA ASP A 314 -0.92 -2.76 -24.11
C ASP A 314 0.16 -3.68 -23.54
N TRP A 315 -0.25 -4.55 -22.63
CA TRP A 315 0.59 -5.56 -22.02
C TRP A 315 0.94 -6.66 -23.02
N GLU A 316 2.23 -6.81 -23.34
CA GLU A 316 2.71 -7.92 -24.13
C GLU A 316 3.18 -9.07 -23.25
N ASN A 317 2.43 -10.17 -23.30
CA ASN A 317 2.63 -11.32 -22.42
C ASN A 317 3.99 -12.02 -22.56
N ARG A 318 4.64 -11.99 -23.73
CA ARG A 318 5.91 -12.69 -23.98
C ARG A 318 7.11 -11.92 -23.44
N SER A 319 7.21 -10.65 -23.79
CA SER A 319 8.30 -9.74 -23.39
C SER A 319 8.12 -9.18 -21.98
N LYS A 320 6.92 -9.30 -21.40
CA LYS A 320 6.56 -8.78 -20.07
C LYS A 320 6.77 -7.27 -19.98
N LYS A 321 6.32 -6.54 -21.00
CA LYS A 321 6.36 -5.08 -21.08
C LYS A 321 5.08 -4.51 -21.66
N TYR A 322 4.79 -3.26 -21.31
CA TYR A 322 3.76 -2.46 -21.99
C TYR A 322 4.33 -1.79 -23.25
N TYR A 323 3.66 -1.95 -24.39
CA TYR A 323 4.02 -1.33 -25.67
C TYR A 323 2.96 -0.35 -26.15
N ARG A 324 3.38 0.73 -26.83
CA ARG A 324 2.46 1.69 -27.43
C ARG A 324 1.51 0.99 -28.39
N ASN A 325 0.21 1.27 -28.23
CA ASN A 325 -0.81 0.93 -29.20
C ASN A 325 -1.49 2.21 -29.72
N PRO A 326 -0.94 2.86 -30.77
CA PRO A 326 -1.52 4.09 -31.30
C PRO A 326 -2.95 3.95 -31.82
N LYS A 327 -3.39 2.73 -32.17
CA LYS A 327 -4.76 2.47 -32.63
C LYS A 327 -5.78 2.52 -31.49
N ALA A 328 -5.33 2.37 -30.25
CA ALA A 328 -6.16 2.42 -29.05
C ALA A 328 -6.02 3.76 -28.30
N ASP A 329 -5.27 4.72 -28.85
CA ASP A 329 -5.18 6.07 -28.29
C ASP A 329 -6.57 6.70 -28.24
N LYS A 330 -6.85 7.43 -27.16
CA LYS A 330 -8.12 8.13 -27.00
C LYS A 330 -7.92 9.60 -27.34
N VAL A 331 -8.67 10.07 -28.33
CA VAL A 331 -8.84 11.50 -28.61
C VAL A 331 -10.25 11.84 -28.15
N LEU A 332 -10.38 12.55 -27.04
CA LEU A 332 -11.68 13.09 -26.64
C LEU A 332 -11.94 14.33 -27.51
N ARG A 333 -12.53 14.13 -28.69
CA ARG A 333 -13.04 15.23 -29.52
C ARG A 333 -14.37 15.70 -28.93
N LYS A 334 -14.53 17.02 -28.80
CA LYS A 334 -15.85 17.65 -28.70
C LYS A 334 -16.59 17.42 -30.02
N ASP A 335 -17.81 16.89 -29.94
CA ASP A 335 -18.85 17.21 -30.93
C ASP A 335 -19.33 18.64 -30.68
#